data_AF-A0A9E3SQT9-F1
#
_entry.id   AF-A0A9E3SQT9-F1
#
_cell.length_a   1.000
_cell.length_b   1.000
_cell.length_c   1.000
_cell.angle_alpha   90.00
_cell.angle_beta   90.00
_cell.angle_gamma   90.00
#
_symmetry.space_group_name_H-M   'P 1'
#
loop_
_entity.id
_entity.type
_entity.pdbx_description
1 polymer ?
#
loop_
_entity_poly.entity_id
_entity_poly.type
_entity_poly.pdbx_seq_one_letter_code
_entity_poly.pdbx_strand_id
1 'polypeptide(L)' 'MQKALDFIQAYTETHDQPPTVRDIQAALGFRSSSGTYQLLLRLEADDWLDCIDGAAPQLWRIHTEPE' A
#
# COMPACT_ATOMS: atom_id res chain seq x y z
N MET A 1 2.77 10.70 -4.45
CA MET A 1 3.10 9.26 -4.52
C MET A 1 4.09 8.84 -3.44
N GLN A 2 5.25 9.51 -3.30
CA GLN A 2 6.34 9.05 -2.41
C GLN A 2 5.96 8.80 -0.93
N LYS A 3 5.06 9.61 -0.34
CA LYS A 3 4.57 9.41 1.04
C LYS A 3 3.79 8.11 1.27
N ALA A 4 3.10 7.61 0.23
CA ALA A 4 2.33 6.37 0.35
C ALA A 4 3.28 5.17 0.39
N LEU A 5 4.30 5.18 -0.47
CA LEU A 5 5.31 4.13 -0.51
C LEU A 5 6.13 4.12 0.79
N ASP A 6 6.63 5.28 1.22
CA ASP A 6 7.39 5.41 2.47
C ASP A 6 6.60 4.87 3.68
N PHE A 7 5.30 5.18 3.76
CA PHE A 7 4.43 4.63 4.80
C PHE A 7 4.26 3.11 4.70
N ILE A 8 4.00 2.58 3.51
CA ILE A 8 3.78 1.14 3.34
C ILE A 8 5.04 0.34 3.70
N GLN A 9 6.23 0.86 3.35
CA GLN A 9 7.51 0.28 3.70
C GLN A 9 7.71 0.29 5.22
N ALA A 10 7.61 1.46 5.85
CA ALA A 10 7.80 1.60 7.29
C ALA A 10 6.78 0.80 8.11
N TYR A 11 5.52 0.72 7.64
CA TYR A 11 4.49 -0.10 8.29
C TYR A 11 4.86 -1.58 8.23
N THR A 12 5.31 -2.06 7.06
CA THR A 12 5.71 -3.45 6.88
C THR A 12 6.89 -3.81 7.78
N GLU A 13 7.90 -2.93 7.88
CA GLU A 13 9.05 -3.12 8.77
C GLU A 13 8.66 -3.11 10.26
N THR A 14 7.66 -2.31 10.64
CA THR A 14 7.24 -2.17 12.05
C THR A 14 6.30 -3.27 12.50
N HIS A 15 5.40 -3.72 11.63
CA HIS A 15 4.33 -4.67 11.97
C HIS A 15 4.57 -6.09 11.45
N ASP A 16 5.67 -6.33 10.72
CA ASP A 16 6.00 -7.60 10.04
C ASP A 16 4.91 -8.05 9.03
N GLN A 17 3.99 -7.14 8.69
CA GLN A 17 2.90 -7.37 7.75
C GLN A 17 2.65 -6.11 6.92
N PRO A 18 2.30 -6.25 5.63
CA PRO A 18 1.94 -5.11 4.81
C PRO A 18 0.65 -4.45 5.32
N PRO A 19 0.49 -3.13 5.12
CA PRO A 19 -0.72 -2.44 5.52
C PRO A 19 -1.91 -2.78 4.61
N THR A 20 -3.11 -2.56 5.16
CA THR A 20 -4.36 -2.64 4.40
C THR A 20 -4.71 -1.30 3.75
N VAL A 21 -5.68 -1.30 2.84
CA VAL A 21 -6.26 -0.04 2.29
C VAL A 21 -6.72 0.91 3.39
N ARG A 22 -7.22 0.40 4.53
CA ARG A 22 -7.68 1.24 5.65
C ARG A 22 -6.53 1.88 6.40
N ASP A 23 -5.43 1.15 6.64
CA ASP A 23 -4.24 1.70 7.29
C ASP A 23 -3.63 2.81 6.42
N ILE A 24 -3.53 2.56 5.12
CA ILE A 24 -3.01 3.52 4.15
C ILE A 24 -3.93 4.74 4.05
N GLN A 25 -5.26 4.55 4.04
CA GLN A 25 -6.22 5.64 4.05
C GLN A 25 -6.07 6.51 5.32
N ALA A 26 -5.96 5.87 6.48
CA ALA A 26 -5.81 6.55 7.77
C ALA A 26 -4.52 7.36 7.83
N ALA A 27 -3.40 6.79 7.36
CA ALA A 27 -2.10 7.45 7.35
C ALA A 27 -2.01 8.61 6.35
N LEU A 28 -2.60 8.45 5.17
CA LEU A 28 -2.59 9.47 4.12
C LEU A 28 -3.70 10.54 4.29
N GLY A 29 -4.62 10.35 5.24
CA GLY A 29 -5.71 11.28 5.50
C GLY A 29 -6.75 11.36 4.38
N PHE A 30 -6.88 10.31 3.57
CA PHE A 30 -7.88 10.27 2.49
C PHE A 30 -9.30 10.19 3.06
N ARG A 31 -10.22 10.98 2.48
CA ARG A 31 -11.65 10.96 2.87
C ARG A 31 -12.38 9.69 2.43
N SER A 32 -11.90 9.00 1.40
CA SER A 32 -12.61 7.88 0.79
C SER A 32 -11.67 6.72 0.46
N SER A 33 -12.07 5.52 0.88
CA SER A 33 -11.36 4.26 0.62
C SER A 33 -11.18 3.99 -0.88
N SER A 34 -12.15 4.39 -1.70
CA SER A 34 -12.07 4.24 -3.16
C SER A 34 -10.94 5.08 -3.79
N GLY A 35 -10.67 6.29 -3.26
CA GLY A 35 -9.58 7.13 -3.76
C GLY A 35 -8.22 6.55 -3.40
N THR A 36 -8.09 6.00 -2.19
CA THR A 36 -6.90 5.25 -1.77
C THR A 36 -6.71 4.00 -2.62
N TYR A 37 -7.77 3.24 -2.89
CA TYR A 37 -7.70 2.05 -3.72
C TYR A 37 -7.25 2.36 -5.15
N GLN A 38 -7.80 3.41 -5.78
CA GLN A 38 -7.37 3.86 -7.10
C GLN A 38 -5.90 4.31 -7.13
N LEU A 39 -5.41 4.93 -6.05
CA LEU A 39 -4.00 5.28 -5.92
C LEU A 39 -3.12 4.01 -5.88
N LEU A 40 -3.54 3.00 -5.13
CA LEU A 40 -2.81 1.73 -4.99
C LEU A 40 -2.78 0.95 -6.30
N LEU A 41 -3.91 0.84 -7.00
CA LEU A 41 -3.96 0.26 -8.35
C LEU A 41 -3.04 0.97 -9.34
N ARG A 42 -2.91 2.30 -9.22
CA ARG A 42 -1.99 3.05 -10.09
C ARG A 42 -0.53 2.76 -9.76
N LEU A 43 -0.20 2.57 -8.48
CA LEU A 43 1.15 2.21 -8.05
C LEU A 43 1.48 0.76 -8.42
N GLU A 44 0.49 -0.13 -8.41
CA GLU A 44 0.59 -1.50 -8.90
C GLU A 44 0.84 -1.55 -10.41
N ALA A 45 0.06 -0.79 -11.18
CA ALA A 45 0.25 -0.68 -12.62
C ALA A 45 1.60 -0.06 -13.03
N ASP A 46 2.25 0.67 -12.12
CA ASP A 46 3.55 1.33 -12.33
C ASP A 46 4.68 0.51 -11.66
N ASP A 47 4.41 -0.73 -11.26
CA ASP A 47 5.37 -1.72 -10.74
C ASP A 47 6.06 -1.29 -9.42
N TRP A 48 5.41 -0.46 -8.60
CA TRP A 48 5.96 -0.06 -7.30
C TRP A 48 5.52 -0.96 -6.14
N LEU A 49 4.38 -1.61 -6.27
CA LEU A 49 3.78 -2.43 -5.21
C LEU A 49 2.87 -3.50 -5.80
N ASP A 50 2.57 -4.53 -5.03
CA ASP A 50 1.65 -5.61 -5.38
C ASP A 50 0.56 -5.77 -4.33
N CYS A 51 -0.63 -6.15 -4.80
CA CYS A 51 -1.68 -6.68 -3.94
C CYS A 51 -1.40 -8.16 -3.63
N ILE A 52 -1.38 -8.52 -2.35
CA ILE A 52 -1.26 -9.91 -1.94
C ILE A 52 -2.61 -10.60 -2.13
N ASP A 53 -2.71 -11.39 -3.20
CA ASP A 53 -3.90 -12.19 -3.49
C ASP A 53 -4.18 -13.22 -2.38
N GLY A 54 -5.45 -13.42 -2.07
CA GLY A 54 -5.90 -14.34 -1.01
C GLY A 54 -5.90 -13.77 0.42
N ALA A 55 -5.42 -12.53 0.64
CA ALA A 55 -5.56 -11.85 1.92
C ALA A 55 -6.87 -11.04 2.00
N ALA A 56 -7.69 -11.31 3.02
CA ALA A 56 -8.86 -10.52 3.36
C ALA A 56 -8.70 -9.96 4.79
N PRO A 57 -8.48 -8.65 4.98
CA PRO A 57 -8.46 -7.57 3.97
C PRO A 57 -7.24 -7.60 3.02
N GLN A 58 -7.38 -6.98 1.83
CA GLN A 58 -6.31 -6.86 0.84
C GLN A 58 -5.09 -6.14 1.43
N LEU A 59 -3.93 -6.79 1.32
CA LEU A 59 -2.65 -6.30 1.80
C LEU A 59 -1.82 -5.80 0.62
N TRP A 60 -1.08 -4.73 0.83
CA TRP A 60 -0.30 -4.06 -0.22
C TRP A 60 1.17 -4.02 0.17
N ARG A 61 2.03 -4.65 -0.63
CA ARG A 61 3.48 -4.75 -0.37
C ARG A 61 4.26 -4.00 -1.44
N ILE A 62 5.28 -3.25 -1.03
CA ILE A 62 6.20 -2.59 -1.96
C ILE A 62 7.21 -3.58 -2.54
N HIS A 63 7.57 -3.37 -3.80
CA HIS A 63 8.71 -4.02 -4.43
C HIS A 63 10.00 -3.43 -3.85
N THR A 64 10.69 -4.20 -3.01
CA THR A 64 11.86 -3.69 -2.28
C THR A 64 13.16 -3.71 -3.08
N GLU A 65 13.16 -4.03 -4.37
CA GLU A 65 14.36 -4.02 -5.22
C GLU A 65 14.02 -3.66 -6.68
N PRO A 66 14.62 -2.58 -7.24
CA PRO A 66 14.96 -2.57 -8.65
C PRO A 66 16.26 -3.37 -8.82
N GLU A 67 16.18 -4.58 -9.40
CA GLU A 67 17.37 -5.28 -9.92
C GLU A 67 17.98 -4.53 -11.12
#